data_AF-A0A9D2M785-F1
#
_entry.id   AF-A0A9D2M785-F1
#
_cell.length_a   1.000
_cell.length_b   1.000
_cell.length_c   1.000
_cell.angle_alpha   90.00
_cell.angle_beta   90.00
_cell.angle_gamma   90.00
#
_symmetry.space_group_name_H-M   'P 1'
#
loop_
_entity.id
_entity.type
_entity.pdbx_description
1 polymer ?
#
loop_
_entity_poly.entity_id
_entity_poly.type
_entity_poly.pdbx_seq_one_letter_code
_entity_poly.pdbx_strand_id
1 'polypeptide(L)' 'MEKKPDTAPAPYAAGTGSAAVLPDAEALARMSYRERLAFKRDDPEAYERLRRER' A
#
# COMPACT_ATOMS: atom_id res chain seq x y z
N MET A 1 14.17 18.48 49.09
CA MET A 1 14.68 17.69 47.94
C MET A 1 13.48 17.30 47.10
N GLU A 2 13.21 18.02 46.01
CA GLU A 2 12.15 17.67 45.08
C GLU A 2 12.77 17.04 43.83
N LYS A 3 12.48 15.76 43.59
CA LYS A 3 12.81 15.07 42.35
C LYS A 3 11.76 15.46 41.31
N LYS A 4 12.19 16.19 40.28
CA LYS A 4 11.37 16.42 39.08
C LYS A 4 11.17 15.07 38.37
N PRO A 5 9.95 14.72 37.93
CA PRO A 5 9.78 13.55 37.09
C PRO A 5 10.35 13.86 35.71
N ASP A 6 11.33 13.08 35.26
CA ASP A 6 11.77 13.06 33.88
C ASP A 6 10.58 12.66 33.00
N THR A 7 9.87 13.65 32.47
CA THR A 7 8.88 13.43 31.40
C THR A 7 9.65 13.11 30.13
N ALA A 8 9.93 11.83 29.93
CA ALA A 8 10.39 11.34 28.64
C ALA A 8 9.33 11.69 27.57
N PRO A 9 9.71 12.28 26.41
CA PRO A 9 8.75 12.59 25.37
C PRO A 9 8.14 11.29 24.84
N ALA A 10 6.85 11.33 24.50
CA ALA A 10 6.17 10.19 23.89
C ALA A 10 6.92 9.76 22.60
N PRO A 11 7.10 8.45 22.37
CA PRO A 11 7.78 7.99 21.17
C PRO A 11 7.02 8.47 19.93
N TYR A 12 7.74 9.07 18.99
CA TYR A 12 7.19 9.51 17.71
C TYR A 12 6.58 8.29 17.01
N ALA A 13 5.30 8.37 16.63
CA ALA A 13 4.64 7.34 15.84
C ALA A 13 5.24 7.35 14.42
N ALA A 14 6.41 6.71 14.27
CA ALA A 14 7.00 6.47 12.97
C ALA A 14 6.19 5.35 12.29
N GLY A 15 5.40 5.70 11.28
CA GLY A 15 4.76 4.72 10.42
C GLY A 15 3.24 4.77 10.35
N THR A 16 2.64 5.95 10.14
CA THR A 16 1.41 5.99 9.31
C THR A 16 1.84 6.13 7.85
N GLY A 17 2.71 5.23 7.40
CA GLY A 17 2.98 5.09 5.99
C GLY A 17 1.74 4.48 5.38
N SER A 18 0.84 5.31 4.84
CA SER A 18 -0.11 4.84 3.83
C SER A 18 0.73 4.34 2.68
N ALA A 19 1.10 3.05 2.70
CA ALA A 19 1.61 2.37 1.54
C ALA A 19 0.60 2.67 0.43
N ALA A 20 1.07 3.26 -0.67
CA ALA A 20 0.24 3.36 -1.86
C ALA A 20 -0.23 1.94 -2.13
N VAL A 21 -1.53 1.69 -1.92
CA VAL A 21 -2.15 0.40 -2.17
C VAL A 21 -2.07 0.24 -3.68
N LEU A 22 -0.99 -0.35 -4.16
CA LEU A 22 -0.96 -0.93 -5.49
C LEU A 22 -2.18 -1.85 -5.56
N PRO A 23 -2.93 -1.85 -6.68
CA PRO A 23 -4.11 -2.69 -6.80
C PRO A 23 -3.69 -4.13 -6.48
N ASP A 24 -4.21 -4.68 -5.39
CA ASP A 24 -3.87 -6.02 -4.92
C ASP A 24 -4.31 -7.07 -5.97
N ALA A 25 -3.83 -8.31 -5.89
CA ALA A 25 -4.22 -9.35 -6.84
C ALA A 25 -5.76 -9.54 -6.91
N GLU A 26 -6.46 -9.27 -5.80
CA GLU A 26 -7.91 -9.25 -5.76
C GLU A 26 -8.55 -8.09 -6.55
N ALA A 27 -7.88 -6.94 -6.68
CA ALA A 27 -8.37 -5.82 -7.48
C ALA A 27 -8.46 -6.22 -8.96
N LEU A 28 -7.46 -6.95 -9.47
CA LEU A 28 -7.51 -7.49 -10.82
C LEU A 28 -8.65 -8.51 -10.98
N ALA A 29 -8.92 -9.34 -9.96
CA ALA A 29 -10.01 -10.32 -9.98
C ALA A 29 -11.39 -9.65 -10.07
N ARG A 30 -11.57 -8.46 -9.46
CA ARG A 30 -12.81 -7.67 -9.51
C ARG A 30 -12.99 -6.89 -10.82
N MET A 31 -11.92 -6.59 -11.54
CA MET A 31 -11.99 -5.87 -12.83
C MET A 31 -12.69 -6.69 -13.91
N SER A 32 -13.53 -6.02 -14.71
CA SER A 32 -14.07 -6.59 -15.94
C SER A 32 -12.97 -6.81 -16.98
N TYR A 33 -13.24 -7.64 -17.98
CA TYR A 33 -12.27 -7.91 -19.05
C TYR A 33 -11.80 -6.64 -19.78
N ARG A 34 -12.71 -5.67 -20.00
CA ARG A 34 -12.36 -4.39 -20.67
C ARG A 34 -11.44 -3.54 -19.80
N GLU A 35 -11.70 -3.48 -18.50
CA GLU A 35 -10.85 -2.74 -17.55
C GLU A 35 -9.47 -3.38 -17.44
N ARG A 36 -9.37 -4.71 -17.46
CA ARG A 36 -8.07 -5.41 -17.51
C ARG A 36 -7.29 -5.08 -18.77
N LEU A 37 -7.94 -4.97 -19.93
CA LEU A 37 -7.29 -4.60 -21.18
C LEU A 37 -6.81 -3.13 -21.16
N ALA A 38 -7.61 -2.21 -20.62
CA ALA A 38 -7.20 -0.83 -20.43
C ALA A 38 -5.99 -0.74 -19.48
N PHE A 39 -6.07 -1.42 -18.34
CA PHE A 39 -4.99 -1.46 -17.35
C PHE A 39 -3.71 -2.06 -17.91
N LYS A 40 -3.78 -3.16 -18.69
CA LYS A 40 -2.62 -3.72 -19.38
C LYS A 40 -1.99 -2.76 -20.38
N ARG A 41 -2.80 -1.91 -21.02
CA ARG A 41 -2.31 -0.91 -21.98
C ARG A 41 -1.63 0.26 -21.27
N ASP A 42 -2.18 0.69 -20.16
CA ASP A 42 -1.72 1.87 -19.42
C ASP A 42 -0.51 1.55 -18.53
N ASP A 43 -0.48 0.36 -17.90
CA ASP A 43 0.65 -0.14 -17.11
C ASP A 43 0.86 -1.65 -17.31
N PRO A 44 1.65 -2.05 -18.32
CA PRO A 44 1.91 -3.45 -18.61
C PRO A 44 2.77 -4.13 -17.54
N GLU A 45 3.65 -3.42 -16.85
CA GLU A 45 4.52 -4.01 -15.83
C GLU A 45 3.75 -4.35 -14.56
N ALA A 46 2.86 -3.45 -14.11
CA ALA A 46 1.98 -3.72 -12.98
C ALA A 46 0.99 -4.86 -13.30
N TYR A 47 0.47 -4.91 -14.53
CA TYR A 47 -0.38 -6.01 -14.98
C TYR A 47 0.31 -7.38 -14.90
N GLU A 48 1.55 -7.50 -15.40
CA GLU A 48 2.28 -8.76 -15.36
C GLU A 48 2.70 -9.16 -13.94
N ARG A 49 2.99 -8.19 -13.06
CA ARG A 49 3.25 -8.45 -11.64
C ARG A 49 2.03 -9.07 -10.95
N LEU A 50 0.86 -8.43 -11.09
CA LEU A 50 -0.39 -8.90 -10.48
C LEU A 50 -0.89 -10.20 -11.09
N ARG A 51 -0.62 -10.43 -12.37
CA ARG A 51 -0.92 -11.71 -13.03
C ARG A 51 -0.08 -12.86 -12.48
N ARG A 52 1.19 -12.61 -12.14
CA ARG A 52 2.12 -13.62 -11.60
C ARG A 52 1.83 -13.97 -10.15
N GLU A 53 1.25 -13.04 -9.40
CA GLU A 53 0.86 -13.22 -7.99
C GLU A 53 -0.51 -13.91 -7.81
N ARG A 54 -1.20 -14.24 -8.91
CA ARG A 54 -2.46 -14.98 -8.92
C ARG A 54 -2.25 -16.50 -8.98
#